data_AF-A0A925WDA9-F1
#
_entry.id   AF-A0A925WDA9-F1
#
_cell.length_a   1.000
_cell.length_b   1.000
_cell.length_c   1.000
_cell.angle_alpha   90.00
_cell.angle_beta   90.00
_cell.angle_gamma   90.00
#
_symmetry.space_group_name_H-M   'P 1'
#
loop_
_entity.id
_entity.type
_entity.pdbx_description
1 polymer ?
#
loop_
_entity_poly.entity_id
_entity_poly.type
_entity_poly.pdbx_seq_one_letter_code
_entity_poly.pdbx_strand_id
1 'polypeptide(L)'
;MNPLPAFIAELTNHLRSYLSLCDDVLTLASRESQALATVAEYQPFEFYQGRKALLSRLEQSLNLMRTWRQAWQRLDPRERAHYSEVKALLQTAQDALVKILLLDRENQQALLRRGLLPAQHVSSFTSQPPHYAAQLYRRHAT
;
A
#
# COMPACT_ATOMS: atom_id res chain seq x y z
N MET A 1 -13.24 3.33 33.24
CA MET A 1 -12.96 4.00 31.95
C MET A 1 -13.21 2.99 30.84
N ASN A 2 -14.07 3.29 29.86
CA ASN A 2 -14.27 2.39 28.71
C ASN A 2 -12.96 2.33 27.90
N PRO A 3 -12.39 1.14 27.62
CA PRO A 3 -11.15 1.00 26.84
C PRO A 3 -11.36 1.20 25.33
N LEU A 4 -12.60 1.16 24.86
CA LEU A 4 -12.98 1.27 23.44
C LEU A 4 -12.58 2.60 22.79
N PRO A 5 -12.83 3.79 23.38
CA PRO A 5 -12.43 5.06 22.76
C PRO A 5 -10.92 5.22 22.61
N ALA A 6 -10.14 4.71 23.57
CA ALA A 6 -8.67 4.77 23.51
C ALA A 6 -8.12 3.89 22.37
N PHE A 7 -8.62 2.66 22.26
CA PHE A 7 -8.30 1.76 21.15
C PHE A 7 -8.59 2.39 19.78
N ILE A 8 -9.75 3.02 19.61
CA ILE A 8 -10.14 3.65 18.35
C ILE A 8 -9.23 4.84 18.02
N ALA A 9 -8.87 5.65 19.00
CA ALA A 9 -7.96 6.77 18.81
C ALA A 9 -6.57 6.29 18.35
N GLU A 10 -6.02 5.25 19.00
CA GLU A 10 -4.74 4.66 18.62
C GLU A 10 -4.77 4.05 17.21
N LEU A 11 -5.82 3.31 16.88
CA LEU A 11 -6.05 2.78 15.53
C LEU A 11 -6.08 3.91 14.48
N THR A 12 -6.83 4.97 14.77
CA THR A 12 -6.98 6.12 13.86
C THR A 12 -5.64 6.82 13.62
N ASN A 13 -4.86 7.03 14.69
CA ASN A 13 -3.51 7.59 14.58
C ASN A 13 -2.58 6.69 13.77
N HIS A 14 -2.64 5.37 14.00
CA HIS A 14 -1.83 4.42 13.25
C HIS A 14 -2.20 4.41 11.75
N LEU A 15 -3.50 4.47 11.41
CA LEU A 15 -3.96 4.58 10.02
C LEU A 15 -3.50 5.88 9.35
N ARG A 16 -3.53 7.01 10.06
CA ARG A 16 -3.03 8.30 9.56
C ARG A 16 -1.53 8.26 9.31
N SER A 17 -0.75 7.67 10.23
CA SER A 17 0.68 7.45 10.04
C SER A 17 0.98 6.54 8.85
N TYR A 18 0.19 5.47 8.68
CA TYR A 18 0.32 4.58 7.52
C TYR A 18 0.03 5.30 6.20
N LEU A 19 -1.00 6.16 6.15
CA LEU A 19 -1.29 6.98 4.98
C LEU A 19 -0.14 7.94 4.65
N SER A 20 0.46 8.58 5.66
CA SER A 20 1.65 9.41 5.44
C SER A 20 2.82 8.59 4.87
N LEU A 21 2.99 7.34 5.28
CA LEU A 21 3.99 6.44 4.66
C LEU A 21 3.65 6.11 3.21
N CYS A 22 2.37 5.90 2.89
CA CYS A 22 1.93 5.72 1.50
C CYS A 22 2.24 6.96 0.65
N ASP A 23 2.05 8.17 1.19
CA ASP A 23 2.39 9.42 0.50
C ASP A 23 3.90 9.56 0.27
N ASP A 24 4.73 9.19 1.25
CA ASP A 24 6.19 9.13 1.08
C ASP A 24 6.59 8.20 -0.09
N VAL A 25 5.94 7.04 -0.18
CA VAL A 25 6.18 6.04 -1.24
C VAL A 25 5.71 6.55 -2.59
N LEU A 26 4.51 7.15 -2.66
CA LEU A 26 4.01 7.78 -3.88
C LEU A 26 4.92 8.90 -4.36
N THR A 27 5.44 9.69 -3.43
CA THR A 27 6.38 10.78 -3.74
C THR A 27 7.67 10.22 -4.33
N LEU A 28 8.25 9.19 -3.72
CA LEU A 28 9.46 8.55 -4.25
C LEU A 28 9.22 7.94 -5.64
N ALA A 29 8.14 7.17 -5.81
CA ALA A 29 7.79 6.54 -7.08
C ALA A 29 7.50 7.60 -8.17
N SER A 30 6.88 8.73 -7.82
CA SER A 30 6.63 9.82 -8.77
C SER A 30 7.93 10.52 -9.19
N ARG A 31 8.84 10.76 -8.24
CA ARG A 31 10.18 11.30 -8.54
C ARG A 31 10.97 10.38 -9.46
N GLU A 32 10.91 9.08 -9.23
CA GLU A 32 11.56 8.09 -10.07
C GLU A 32 10.94 8.04 -11.47
N SER A 33 9.62 8.09 -11.58
CA SER A 33 8.91 8.19 -12.87
C SER A 33 9.37 9.40 -13.67
N GLN A 34 9.49 10.57 -13.03
CA GLN A 34 10.00 11.79 -13.65
C GLN A 34 11.47 11.65 -14.08
N ALA A 35 12.32 11.07 -13.24
CA ALA A 35 13.72 10.79 -13.59
C ALA A 35 13.83 9.82 -14.79
N LEU A 36 12.93 8.84 -14.89
CA LEU A 36 12.83 7.89 -15.99
C LEU A 36 12.16 8.47 -17.26
N ALA A 37 11.52 9.63 -17.16
CA ALA A 37 10.97 10.35 -18.31
C ALA A 37 11.96 11.35 -18.92
N THR A 38 12.87 11.91 -18.11
CA THR A 38 13.85 12.91 -18.57
C THR A 38 15.10 12.29 -19.17
N VAL A 39 15.77 12.99 -20.10
CA VAL A 39 17.03 12.52 -20.72
C VAL A 39 18.23 12.58 -19.74
N ALA A 40 18.02 13.11 -18.53
CA ALA A 40 19.03 13.19 -17.49
C ALA A 40 19.50 11.80 -17.03
N GLU A 41 20.70 11.76 -16.47
CA GLU A 41 21.29 10.55 -15.90
C GLU A 41 20.43 10.03 -14.75
N TYR A 42 19.91 8.82 -14.92
CA TYR A 42 19.19 8.11 -13.87
C TYR A 42 20.15 7.73 -12.75
N GLN A 43 19.73 7.89 -11.48
CA GLN A 43 20.54 7.60 -10.29
C GLN A 43 20.00 6.36 -9.55
N PRO A 44 20.37 5.12 -9.97
CA PRO A 44 19.75 3.90 -9.43
C PRO A 44 19.92 3.74 -7.93
N PHE A 45 21.08 4.16 -7.41
CA PHE A 45 21.42 3.97 -6.01
C PHE A 45 20.57 4.84 -5.07
N GLU A 46 20.26 6.07 -5.47
CA GLU A 46 19.36 6.96 -4.72
C GLU A 46 17.97 6.33 -4.55
N PHE A 47 17.38 5.90 -5.67
CA PHE A 47 16.04 5.28 -5.66
C PHE A 47 16.04 3.94 -4.92
N TYR A 48 17.09 3.13 -5.07
CA TYR A 48 17.24 1.88 -4.33
C TYR A 48 17.30 2.12 -2.81
N GLN A 49 18.11 3.09 -2.35
CA GLN A 49 18.20 3.43 -0.93
C GLN A 49 16.86 3.95 -0.39
N GLY A 50 16.20 4.84 -1.13
CA GLY A 50 14.87 5.35 -0.77
C GLY A 50 13.83 4.23 -0.63
N ARG A 51 13.75 3.33 -1.63
CA ARG A 51 12.86 2.16 -1.62
C ARG A 51 13.14 1.26 -0.42
N LYS A 52 14.42 0.97 -0.14
CA LYS A 52 14.84 0.13 0.99
C LYS A 52 14.43 0.73 2.35
N ALA A 53 14.63 2.03 2.53
CA ALA A 53 14.27 2.72 3.76
C ALA A 53 12.74 2.72 3.99
N LEU A 54 11.97 2.99 2.94
CA LEU A 54 10.51 2.99 3.01
C LEU A 54 9.92 1.59 3.21
N LEU A 55 10.50 0.56 2.57
CA LEU A 55 10.06 -0.82 2.74
C LEU A 55 10.15 -1.27 4.19
N SER A 56 11.25 -0.96 4.88
CA SER A 56 11.40 -1.30 6.31
C SER A 56 10.35 -0.61 7.18
N ARG A 57 10.02 0.67 6.91
CA ARG A 57 8.97 1.41 7.63
C ARG A 57 7.58 0.82 7.35
N LEU A 58 7.30 0.46 6.10
CA LEU A 58 6.03 -0.19 5.71
C LEU A 58 5.87 -1.54 6.40
N GLU A 59 6.90 -2.38 6.43
CA GLU A 59 6.86 -3.69 7.10
C GLU A 59 6.53 -3.55 8.59
N GLN A 60 7.14 -2.59 9.28
CA GLN A 60 6.85 -2.30 10.68
C GLN A 60 5.39 -1.87 10.88
N SER A 61 4.89 -0.94 10.05
CA SER A 61 3.50 -0.48 10.16
C SER A 61 2.50 -1.58 9.81
N LEU A 62 2.78 -2.43 8.82
CA LEU A 62 1.93 -3.57 8.45
C LEU A 62 1.85 -4.61 9.58
N ASN A 63 2.96 -4.85 10.29
CA ASN A 63 2.95 -5.74 11.45
C ASN A 63 2.03 -5.22 12.55
N LEU A 64 2.06 -3.92 12.85
CA LEU A 64 1.12 -3.30 13.79
C LEU A 64 -0.33 -3.37 13.27
N MET A 65 -0.53 -3.13 11.97
CA MET A 65 -1.85 -3.18 11.34
C MET A 65 -2.53 -4.54 11.46
N ARG A 66 -1.76 -5.64 11.45
CA ARG A 66 -2.29 -7.00 11.68
C ARG A 66 -2.90 -7.14 13.07
N THR A 67 -2.24 -6.62 14.11
CA THR A 67 -2.74 -6.63 15.48
C THR A 67 -4.02 -5.82 15.60
N TRP A 68 -4.02 -4.61 15.02
CA TRP A 68 -5.19 -3.74 14.98
C TRP A 68 -6.38 -4.37 14.26
N ARG A 69 -6.15 -5.05 13.13
CA ARG A 69 -7.18 -5.75 12.37
C ARG A 69 -7.88 -6.82 13.21
N GLN A 70 -7.12 -7.62 13.97
CA GLN A 70 -7.70 -8.65 14.82
C GLN A 70 -8.60 -8.06 15.90
N ALA A 71 -8.16 -6.98 16.55
CA ALA A 71 -8.96 -6.29 17.55
C ALA A 71 -10.21 -5.64 16.94
N TRP A 72 -10.08 -4.99 15.77
CA TRP A 72 -11.20 -4.39 15.04
C TRP A 72 -12.26 -5.43 14.62
N GLN A 73 -11.83 -6.63 14.20
CA GLN A 73 -12.74 -7.71 13.80
C GLN A 73 -13.53 -8.32 14.96
N ARG A 74 -13.07 -8.15 16.20
CA ARG A 74 -13.79 -8.61 17.41
C ARG A 74 -14.96 -7.69 17.79
N LEU A 75 -15.00 -6.46 17.27
CA LEU A 75 -16.08 -5.52 17.54
C LEU A 75 -17.34 -5.89 16.76
N ASP A 76 -18.49 -5.68 17.38
CA ASP A 76 -19.78 -5.91 16.73
C ASP A 76 -19.92 -5.01 15.49
N PRO A 77 -20.51 -5.49 14.38
CA PRO A 77 -20.75 -4.66 13.21
C PRO A 77 -21.48 -3.34 13.50
N ARG A 78 -22.42 -3.34 14.46
CA ARG A 78 -23.15 -2.14 14.88
C ARG A 78 -22.21 -1.15 15.58
N GLU A 79 -21.31 -1.61 16.43
CA GLU A 79 -20.30 -0.76 17.08
C GLU A 79 -19.34 -0.17 16.05
N ARG A 80 -18.87 -0.98 15.09
CA ARG A 80 -18.01 -0.51 14.00
C ARG A 80 -18.66 0.58 13.15
N ALA A 81 -19.98 0.53 12.96
CA ALA A 81 -20.72 1.54 12.20
C ALA A 81 -20.63 2.94 12.82
N HIS A 82 -20.38 3.05 14.13
CA HIS A 82 -20.22 4.33 14.81
C HIS A 82 -18.88 5.01 14.50
N TYR A 83 -17.90 4.28 13.97
CA TYR A 83 -16.55 4.78 13.68
C TYR A 83 -16.31 4.88 12.17
N SER A 84 -17.09 5.74 11.51
CA SER A 84 -17.03 5.96 10.06
C SER A 84 -15.68 6.48 9.57
N GLU A 85 -14.95 7.23 10.40
CA GLU A 85 -13.60 7.72 10.10
C GLU A 85 -12.62 6.57 9.87
N VAL A 86 -12.62 5.54 10.73
CA VAL A 86 -11.76 4.36 10.57
C VAL A 86 -12.02 3.68 9.23
N LYS A 87 -13.29 3.56 8.84
CA LYS A 87 -13.68 3.00 7.54
C LYS A 87 -13.16 3.87 6.39
N ALA A 88 -13.29 5.19 6.48
CA ALA A 88 -12.79 6.12 5.47
C ALA A 88 -11.27 6.00 5.31
N LEU A 89 -10.52 6.00 6.42
CA LEU A 89 -9.07 5.85 6.42
C LEU A 89 -8.61 4.52 5.81
N LEU A 90 -9.29 3.41 6.13
CA LEU A 90 -9.02 2.11 5.51
C LEU A 90 -9.27 2.10 4.01
N GLN A 91 -10.30 2.81 3.53
CA GLN A 91 -10.56 2.94 2.10
C GLN A 91 -9.45 3.76 1.43
N THR A 92 -9.10 4.93 1.99
CA THR A 92 -8.02 5.77 1.48
C THR A 92 -6.69 5.01 1.42
N ALA A 93 -6.41 4.16 2.41
CA ALA A 93 -5.21 3.34 2.45
C ALA A 93 -5.18 2.30 1.31
N GLN A 94 -6.32 1.67 1.01
CA GLN A 94 -6.44 0.75 -0.12
C GLN A 94 -6.24 1.48 -1.46
N ASP A 95 -6.85 2.65 -1.61
CA ASP A 95 -6.72 3.45 -2.83
C ASP A 95 -5.27 3.91 -3.05
N ALA A 96 -4.57 4.30 -1.98
CA ALA A 96 -3.16 4.66 -2.03
C ALA A 96 -2.27 3.48 -2.43
N LEU A 97 -2.53 2.28 -1.88
CA LEU A 97 -1.80 1.06 -2.26
C LEU A 97 -1.97 0.72 -3.74
N VAL A 98 -3.19 0.81 -4.27
CA VAL A 98 -3.44 0.58 -5.71
C VAL A 98 -2.65 1.56 -6.57
N LYS A 99 -2.63 2.85 -6.20
CA LYS A 99 -1.83 3.87 -6.90
C LYS A 99 -0.33 3.57 -6.87
N ILE A 100 0.20 3.18 -5.71
CA ILE A 100 1.61 2.81 -5.54
C ILE A 100 1.97 1.64 -6.47
N LEU A 101 1.16 0.58 -6.48
CA LEU A 101 1.41 -0.61 -7.30
C LEU A 101 1.37 -0.31 -8.80
N LEU A 102 0.43 0.55 -9.24
CA LEU A 102 0.34 0.98 -10.62
C LEU A 102 1.61 1.76 -11.04
N LEU A 103 2.00 2.75 -10.22
CA LEU A 103 3.15 3.59 -10.53
C LEU A 103 4.47 2.83 -10.48
N ASP A 104 4.64 1.90 -9.52
CA ASP A 104 5.83 1.05 -9.48
C ASP A 104 5.93 0.16 -10.73
N ARG A 105 4.80 -0.38 -11.23
CA ARG A 105 4.78 -1.12 -12.49
C ARG A 105 5.21 -0.27 -13.68
N GLU A 106 4.73 0.97 -13.75
CA GLU A 106 5.12 1.92 -14.80
C GLU A 106 6.61 2.24 -14.74
N ASN A 107 7.17 2.45 -13.55
CA ASN A 107 8.60 2.69 -13.35
C ASN A 107 9.44 1.47 -13.74
N GLN A 108 9.04 0.26 -13.34
CA GLN A 108 9.71 -0.97 -13.76
C GLN A 108 9.70 -1.11 -15.29
N GLN A 109 8.60 -0.80 -15.96
CA GLN A 109 8.53 -0.81 -17.43
C GLN A 109 9.47 0.23 -18.06
N ALA A 110 9.55 1.43 -17.50
CA ALA A 110 10.45 2.46 -18.00
C ALA A 110 11.93 2.09 -17.81
N LEU A 111 12.29 1.48 -16.67
CA LEU A 111 13.62 0.92 -16.42
C LEU A 111 14.00 -0.14 -17.44
N LEU A 112 13.07 -1.04 -17.79
CA LEU A 112 13.29 -2.05 -18.82
C LEU A 112 13.53 -1.45 -20.20
N ARG A 113 12.72 -0.45 -20.59
CA ARG A 113 12.87 0.25 -21.87
C ARG A 113 14.23 0.96 -21.99
N ARG A 114 14.79 1.42 -20.86
CA ARG A 114 16.13 2.01 -20.79
C ARG A 114 17.27 0.98 -20.66
N GLY A 115 16.96 -0.32 -20.58
CA GLY A 115 17.97 -1.36 -20.36
C GLY A 115 18.59 -1.35 -18.97
N LEU A 116 18.00 -0.63 -18.02
CA LEU A 116 18.49 -0.49 -16.63
C LEU A 116 18.06 -1.65 -15.73
N LEU A 117 17.18 -2.53 -16.22
CA LEU A 117 16.79 -3.78 -15.57
C LEU A 117 16.92 -4.94 -16.57
N PRO A 118 17.51 -6.07 -16.18
CA PRO A 118 17.42 -7.30 -16.97
C PRO A 118 15.96 -7.75 -17.04
N ALA A 119 15.46 -8.12 -18.23
CA ALA A 119 14.07 -8.54 -18.44
C ALA A 119 13.63 -9.74 -17.56
N GLN A 120 14.60 -10.48 -17.00
CA GLN A 120 14.37 -11.62 -16.10
C GLN A 120 13.95 -11.19 -14.67
N HIS A 121 14.17 -9.93 -14.29
CA HIS A 121 13.86 -9.41 -12.95
C HIS A 121 12.53 -8.67 -12.85
N VAL A 122 11.73 -8.67 -13.92
CA VAL A 122 10.41 -8.05 -13.91
C VAL A 122 9.46 -9.02 -13.23
N SER A 123 8.90 -8.61 -12.10
CA SER A 123 7.81 -9.37 -11.48
C SER A 123 6.67 -9.48 -12.48
N SER A 124 6.45 -10.68 -13.02
CA SER A 124 5.25 -11.02 -13.76
C SER A 124 4.09 -11.10 -12.78
N PHE A 125 3.60 -9.94 -12.33
CA PHE A 125 2.30 -9.87 -11.68
C PHE A 125 1.29 -10.23 -12.76
N THR A 126 0.96 -11.52 -12.85
CA THR A 126 -0.17 -12.01 -13.63
C THR A 126 -1.37 -11.26 -13.09
N SER A 127 -1.88 -10.29 -13.83
CA SER A 127 -3.18 -9.68 -13.52
C SER A 127 -4.13 -10.84 -13.28
N GLN A 128 -4.59 -11.01 -12.05
CA GLN A 128 -5.59 -12.03 -11.79
C GLN A 128 -6.75 -11.74 -12.73
N PRO A 129 -7.23 -12.75 -13.48
CA PRO A 129 -8.31 -12.52 -14.43
C PRO A 129 -9.49 -11.89 -13.70
N PRO A 130 -10.24 -10.98 -14.35
CA PRO A 130 -11.30 -10.18 -13.71
C PRO A 130 -12.37 -11.01 -12.98
N HIS A 131 -12.45 -12.31 -13.24
CA HIS A 131 -13.37 -13.24 -12.59
C HIS A 131 -12.85 -13.87 -11.29
N TYR A 132 -11.60 -13.63 -10.88
CA TYR A 132 -11.02 -14.26 -9.69
C TYR A 132 -11.75 -13.83 -8.40
N ALA A 133 -12.01 -12.52 -8.25
CA ALA A 133 -12.81 -12.01 -7.13
C ALA A 133 -14.25 -12.56 -7.16
N ALA A 134 -14.87 -12.64 -8.34
CA ALA A 134 -16.21 -13.19 -8.51
C ALA A 134 -16.30 -14.70 -8.17
N GLN A 135 -15.21 -15.46 -8.38
CA GLN A 135 -15.12 -16.86 -8.00
C GLN A 135 -14.89 -17.05 -6.49
N LEU A 136 -14.15 -16.14 -5.86
CA LEU A 136 -13.96 -16.13 -4.39
C LEU A 136 -15.28 -15.88 -3.66
N TYR A 137 -16.07 -14.88 -4.07
CA TYR A 137 -17.39 -14.65 -3.48
C TYR A 137 -18.34 -15.83 -3.67
N ARG A 138 -18.26 -16.51 -4.83
CA ARG A 138 -19.04 -17.74 -5.08
C ARG A 138 -18.65 -18.91 -4.17
N ARG A 139 -17.38 -19.04 -3.80
CA ARG A 139 -16.88 -20.12 -2.93
C ARG A 139 -17.23 -19.93 -1.45
N HIS A 140 -17.55 -18.72 -1.02
CA HIS A 140 -17.88 -18.39 0.37
C HIS A 140 -19.38 -18.12 0.61
N ALA A 141 -20.23 -18.41 -0.38
CA ALA A 141 -21.69 -18.21 -0.32
C ALA A 141 -22.48 -19.48 0.08
N THR A 142 -21.81 -20.50 0.65
CA THR A 142 -22.45 -21.68 1.26
C THR A 142 -22.44 -21.57 2.78
#